data_AF-A0A851FMC5-F1
#
_entry.id   AF-A0A851FMC5-F1
#
_cell.length_a   1.000
_cell.length_b   1.000
_cell.length_c   1.000
_cell.angle_alpha   90.00
_cell.angle_beta   90.00
_cell.angle_gamma   90.00
#
_symmetry.space_group_name_H-M   'P 1'
#
loop_
_entity.id
_entity.type
_entity.pdbx_description
1 polymer ?
#
loop_
_entity_poly.entity_id
_entity_poly.type
_entity_poly.pdbx_seq_one_letter_code
_entity_poly.pdbx_strand_id
1 'polypeptide(L)'
;MRFRFSILALLLQIITLILFGIFVEYHTDNDENLYPHFQDIHVMIFVGFGFLMTFLKKYGFSSVGMNMLIAAFGLQWGTLMGGFWHLEHGKIRVSVKSMINADFSTATALISFGAVLGKTNPIQMLILTILEITIFACNEHLVTTVFKATDVGASMTIHAFGTYFGLAVAFVLYRPGLQNKHENNESTYHSDMFSMIGALFLWLFWPSCNSAIASDSAGRATAIINTYYSLAACTIVTFALSSLVDERGKFSMVHIQNATLAGGVAVGTCADLNIQPFAAMCIGVVAGTISVLGFRFLSPVLESKLKIQDTCGVHNLHGLPGILGGIAGIVVTATKDITKGRVKLNPGMQAAALGSTLGIALVGGALTGAILKLPFLGQVSDENCFDDSVYWEVPEEEKGHEIHPNDHDERSRYEAAM
;
A
#
# COMPACT_ATOMS: atom_id res chain seq x y z
N MET A 1 -4.87 -21.85 14.57
CA MET A 1 -3.68 -21.07 14.14
C MET A 1 -2.38 -21.50 14.81
N ARG A 2 -2.33 -21.70 16.14
CA ARG A 2 -1.12 -22.01 16.96
C ARG A 2 0.00 -22.74 16.21
N PHE A 3 -0.17 -24.01 15.84
CA PHE A 3 0.91 -24.77 15.21
C PHE A 3 1.15 -24.40 13.74
N ARG A 4 0.10 -24.24 12.94
CA ARG A 4 0.23 -23.99 11.48
C ARG A 4 0.98 -22.69 11.20
N PHE A 5 0.64 -21.62 11.91
CA PHE A 5 1.31 -20.33 11.75
C PHE A 5 2.76 -20.39 12.22
N SER A 6 3.01 -20.87 13.45
CA SER A 6 4.36 -20.93 13.99
C SER A 6 5.29 -21.79 13.15
N ILE A 7 4.84 -22.95 12.67
CA ILE A 7 5.64 -23.82 11.79
C ILE A 7 5.96 -23.10 10.49
N LEU A 8 4.99 -22.48 9.83
CA LEU A 8 5.22 -21.78 8.57
C LEU A 8 6.18 -20.60 8.75
N ALA A 9 5.95 -19.74 9.75
CA ALA A 9 6.77 -18.57 9.99
C ALA A 9 8.22 -18.95 10.32
N LEU A 10 8.43 -19.94 11.20
CA LEU A 10 9.77 -20.43 11.54
C LEU A 10 10.45 -21.10 10.35
N LEU A 11 9.71 -21.89 9.56
CA LEU A 11 10.24 -22.51 8.35
C LEU A 11 10.71 -21.46 7.34
N LEU A 12 9.87 -20.44 7.06
CA LEU A 12 10.22 -19.34 6.16
C LEU A 12 11.44 -18.56 6.67
N GLN A 13 11.53 -18.31 7.97
CA GLN A 13 12.69 -17.65 8.56
C GLN A 13 13.96 -18.51 8.45
N ILE A 14 13.88 -19.82 8.67
CA ILE A 14 15.01 -20.74 8.50
C ILE A 14 15.48 -20.77 7.04
N ILE A 15 14.55 -20.88 6.09
CA ILE A 15 14.87 -20.83 4.65
C ILE A 15 15.57 -19.51 4.31
N THR A 16 15.03 -18.39 4.78
CA THR A 16 15.61 -17.07 4.56
C THR A 16 17.01 -16.96 5.15
N LEU A 17 17.24 -17.45 6.38
CA LEU A 17 18.57 -17.47 7.01
C LEU A 17 19.58 -18.28 6.21
N ILE A 18 19.19 -19.46 5.72
CA ILE A 18 20.05 -20.31 4.89
C ILE A 18 20.40 -19.58 3.59
N LEU A 19 19.41 -18.99 2.91
CA LEU A 19 19.65 -18.26 1.67
C LEU A 19 20.53 -17.02 1.88
N PHE A 20 20.33 -16.26 2.97
CA PHE A 20 21.22 -15.16 3.32
C PHE A 20 22.65 -15.65 3.59
N GLY A 21 22.82 -16.71 4.37
CA GLY A 21 24.14 -17.27 4.66
C GLY A 21 24.90 -17.78 3.43
N ILE A 22 24.17 -18.25 2.41
CA ILE A 22 24.76 -18.71 1.14
C ILE A 22 25.04 -17.55 0.19
N PHE A 23 24.07 -16.66 -0.02
CA PHE A 23 24.08 -15.72 -1.13
C PHE A 23 24.40 -14.28 -0.74
N VAL A 24 24.21 -13.85 0.50
CA VAL A 24 24.26 -12.42 0.86
C VAL A 24 25.59 -12.05 1.53
N GLU A 25 26.22 -10.97 1.04
CA GLU A 25 27.44 -10.39 1.61
C GLU A 25 27.33 -8.87 1.68
N TYR A 26 28.08 -8.25 2.59
CA TYR A 26 28.18 -6.79 2.65
C TYR A 26 28.80 -6.25 1.36
N HIS A 27 28.28 -5.12 0.88
CA HIS A 27 28.96 -4.29 -0.08
C HIS A 27 30.05 -3.45 0.62
N THR A 28 31.19 -3.26 -0.03
CA THR A 28 32.33 -2.54 0.56
C THR A 28 32.19 -1.02 0.52
N ASP A 29 31.35 -0.51 -0.38
CA ASP A 29 31.08 0.93 -0.53
C ASP A 29 29.66 1.25 -0.02
N ASN A 30 29.55 1.91 1.13
CA ASN A 30 28.26 2.34 1.65
C ASN A 30 27.88 3.70 1.10
N ASP A 31 26.71 3.78 0.47
CA ASP A 31 26.13 5.04 -0.01
C ASP A 31 25.42 5.75 1.17
N GLU A 32 26.21 6.26 2.13
CA GLU A 32 25.71 6.92 3.35
C GLU A 32 24.72 8.05 3.05
N ASN A 33 24.84 8.68 1.88
CA ASN A 33 23.93 9.73 1.41
C ASN A 33 22.49 9.24 1.16
N LEU A 34 22.28 7.93 1.00
CA LEU A 34 20.95 7.34 0.82
C LEU A 34 20.28 6.97 2.14
N TYR A 35 21.00 6.96 3.27
CA TYR A 35 20.44 6.54 4.55
C TYR A 35 19.24 7.38 5.00
N PRO A 36 19.22 8.72 4.86
CA PRO A 36 18.04 9.52 5.17
C PRO A 36 16.82 9.15 4.32
N HIS A 37 17.01 8.93 3.02
CA HIS A 37 15.92 8.47 2.14
C HIS A 37 15.42 7.09 2.54
N PHE A 38 16.32 6.18 2.91
CA PHE A 38 15.95 4.89 3.47
C PHE A 38 15.09 5.05 4.73
N GLN A 39 15.48 5.89 5.69
CA GLN A 39 14.71 6.10 6.92
C GLN A 39 13.29 6.59 6.62
N ASP A 40 13.15 7.57 5.73
CA ASP A 40 11.85 8.11 5.33
C ASP A 40 10.95 7.02 4.72
N ILE A 41 11.48 6.23 3.78
CA ILE A 41 10.75 5.13 3.13
C ILE A 41 10.41 4.04 4.15
N HIS A 42 11.34 3.70 5.04
CA HIS A 42 11.10 2.70 6.07
C HIS A 42 9.98 3.13 7.02
N VAL A 43 9.91 4.42 7.37
CA VAL A 43 8.78 4.96 8.14
C VAL A 43 7.47 4.88 7.34
N MET A 44 7.49 5.11 6.03
CA MET A 44 6.31 4.90 5.18
C MET A 44 5.83 3.44 5.22
N ILE A 45 6.74 2.46 5.21
CA ILE A 45 6.39 1.02 5.29
C ILE A 45 5.75 0.65 6.63
N PHE A 46 6.38 1.03 7.74
CA PHE A 46 5.95 0.56 9.07
C PHE A 46 4.87 1.43 9.70
N VAL A 47 5.02 2.75 9.62
CA VAL A 47 4.09 3.70 10.23
C VAL A 47 3.05 4.15 9.21
N GLY A 48 3.49 4.53 8.01
CA GLY A 48 2.62 5.03 6.95
C GLY A 48 1.49 4.06 6.60
N PHE A 49 1.83 2.94 5.94
CA PHE A 49 0.86 1.90 5.61
C PHE A 49 0.22 1.29 6.85
N GLY A 50 1.03 0.97 7.88
CA GLY A 50 0.56 0.32 9.11
C GLY A 50 -0.56 1.09 9.79
N PHE A 51 -0.39 2.40 10.02
CA PHE A 51 -1.43 3.21 10.64
C PHE A 51 -2.53 3.59 9.66
N LEU A 52 -2.26 3.84 8.37
CA LEU A 52 -3.31 4.19 7.40
C LEU A 52 -4.45 3.15 7.40
N MET A 53 -4.10 1.87 7.54
CA MET A 53 -5.05 0.76 7.58
C MET A 53 -5.78 0.59 8.93
N THR A 54 -5.45 1.35 9.97
CA THR A 54 -6.10 1.26 11.30
C THR A 54 -7.46 1.95 11.37
N PHE A 55 -8.00 2.45 10.24
CA PHE A 55 -9.32 3.08 10.20
C PHE A 55 -10.45 2.12 10.64
N LEU A 56 -10.28 0.81 10.43
CA LEU A 56 -11.25 -0.23 10.82
C LEU A 56 -11.37 -0.33 12.35
N LYS A 57 -12.57 -0.04 12.88
CA LYS A 57 -12.83 0.12 14.32
C LYS A 57 -12.44 -1.07 15.21
N LYS A 58 -12.49 -2.30 14.68
CA LYS A 58 -12.20 -3.55 15.40
C LYS A 58 -11.06 -4.36 14.77
N TYR A 59 -10.25 -3.72 13.92
CA TYR A 59 -9.15 -4.40 13.21
C TYR A 59 -7.80 -3.66 13.33
N GLY A 60 -7.67 -2.79 14.33
CA GLY A 60 -6.47 -1.95 14.52
C GLY A 60 -5.20 -2.78 14.81
N PHE A 61 -5.29 -3.82 15.63
CA PHE A 61 -4.14 -4.67 15.96
C PHE A 61 -3.69 -5.46 14.75
N SER A 62 -4.62 -6.04 13.99
CA SER A 62 -4.32 -6.76 12.77
C SER A 62 -3.82 -5.83 11.66
N SER A 63 -4.34 -4.61 11.54
CA SER A 63 -3.83 -3.64 10.56
C SER A 63 -2.34 -3.35 10.79
N VAL A 64 -1.94 -2.88 11.98
CA VAL A 64 -0.53 -2.52 12.24
C VAL A 64 0.35 -3.75 12.47
N GLY A 65 -0.17 -4.78 13.14
CA GLY A 65 0.56 -6.00 13.49
C GLY A 65 0.81 -6.92 12.29
N MET A 66 -0.19 -7.12 11.41
CA MET A 66 0.04 -7.86 10.17
C MET A 66 0.89 -7.05 9.18
N ASN A 67 0.75 -5.72 9.15
CA ASN A 67 1.66 -4.85 8.38
C ASN A 67 3.11 -5.08 8.82
N MET A 68 3.38 -5.05 10.13
CA MET A 68 4.70 -5.34 10.69
C MET A 68 5.22 -6.73 10.28
N LEU A 69 4.36 -7.76 10.34
CA LEU A 69 4.71 -9.12 9.94
C LEU A 69 5.06 -9.22 8.45
N ILE A 70 4.21 -8.66 7.59
CA ILE A 70 4.41 -8.61 6.14
C ILE A 70 5.69 -7.86 5.82
N ALA A 71 5.92 -6.72 6.46
CA ALA A 71 7.09 -5.91 6.23
C ALA A 71 8.37 -6.60 6.69
N ALA A 72 8.43 -7.10 7.92
CA ALA A 72 9.63 -7.77 8.45
C ALA A 72 10.06 -8.98 7.60
N PHE A 73 9.10 -9.75 7.08
CA PHE A 73 9.40 -10.85 6.16
C PHE A 73 9.73 -10.33 4.74
N GLY A 74 8.95 -9.38 4.24
CA GLY A 74 9.07 -8.79 2.91
C GLY A 74 10.41 -8.15 2.65
N LEU A 75 10.99 -7.44 3.63
CA LEU A 75 12.32 -6.83 3.50
C LEU A 75 13.41 -7.88 3.23
N GLN A 76 13.36 -9.01 3.95
CA GLN A 76 14.34 -10.08 3.77
C GLN A 76 14.14 -10.78 2.42
N TRP A 77 12.89 -11.14 2.10
CA TRP A 77 12.59 -11.83 0.86
C TRP A 77 12.81 -10.96 -0.38
N GLY A 78 12.47 -9.67 -0.30
CA GLY A 78 12.71 -8.67 -1.34
C GLY A 78 14.20 -8.45 -1.62
N THR A 79 15.03 -8.42 -0.57
CA THR A 79 16.50 -8.39 -0.71
C THR A 79 17.01 -9.59 -1.51
N LEU A 80 16.49 -10.80 -1.24
CA LEU A 80 16.87 -12.00 -1.98
C LEU A 80 16.37 -11.96 -3.43
N MET A 81 15.07 -11.73 -3.64
CA MET A 81 14.45 -11.79 -4.97
C MET A 81 14.99 -10.71 -5.91
N GLY A 82 15.12 -9.47 -5.42
CA GLY A 82 15.76 -8.40 -6.19
C GLY A 82 17.25 -8.67 -6.40
N GLY A 83 17.95 -9.14 -5.35
CA GLY A 83 19.37 -9.43 -5.41
C GLY A 83 19.76 -10.55 -6.38
N PHE A 84 18.90 -11.56 -6.59
CA PHE A 84 19.18 -12.64 -7.54
C PHE A 84 19.30 -12.18 -8.99
N TRP A 85 18.70 -11.04 -9.36
CA TRP A 85 18.87 -10.43 -10.68
C TRP A 85 20.20 -9.65 -10.83
N HIS A 86 20.91 -9.43 -9.72
CA HIS A 86 22.09 -8.58 -9.63
C HIS A 86 23.26 -9.29 -8.92
N LEU A 87 23.39 -10.61 -9.11
CA LEU A 87 24.49 -11.38 -8.52
C LEU A 87 25.85 -10.93 -9.05
N GLU A 88 26.76 -10.65 -8.13
CA GLU A 88 28.18 -10.38 -8.38
C GLU A 88 29.00 -11.54 -7.85
N HIS A 89 29.67 -12.28 -8.75
CA HIS A 89 30.44 -13.48 -8.39
C HIS A 89 29.62 -14.52 -7.60
N GLY A 90 28.33 -14.64 -7.91
CA GLY A 90 27.41 -15.55 -7.23
C GLY A 90 26.90 -15.05 -5.87
N LYS A 91 27.15 -13.78 -5.53
CA LYS A 91 26.74 -13.15 -4.27
C LYS A 91 25.88 -11.91 -4.50
N ILE A 92 24.94 -11.67 -3.60
CA ILE A 92 24.14 -10.46 -3.47
C ILE A 92 24.92 -9.50 -2.56
N ARG A 93 25.34 -8.36 -3.11
CA ARG A 93 26.03 -7.30 -2.36
C ARG A 93 25.01 -6.34 -1.76
N VAL A 94 24.77 -6.46 -0.46
CA VAL A 94 23.79 -5.62 0.23
C VAL A 94 24.37 -4.25 0.57
N SER A 95 23.58 -3.22 0.28
CA SER A 95 23.83 -1.80 0.52
C SER A 95 22.55 -1.10 0.98
N VAL A 96 22.63 0.18 1.37
CA VAL A 96 21.44 1.00 1.67
C VAL A 96 20.47 1.04 0.48
N LYS A 97 20.99 1.06 -0.75
CA LYS A 97 20.15 1.02 -1.96
C LYS A 97 19.37 -0.29 -2.09
N SER A 98 19.99 -1.44 -1.79
CA SER A 98 19.26 -2.71 -1.81
C SER A 98 18.20 -2.78 -0.71
N MET A 99 18.43 -2.13 0.45
CA MET A 99 17.42 -2.00 1.50
C MET A 99 16.23 -1.18 1.00
N ILE A 100 16.46 -0.01 0.39
CA ILE A 100 15.40 0.81 -0.23
C ILE A 100 14.58 0.01 -1.25
N ASN A 101 15.24 -0.75 -2.12
CA ASN A 101 14.53 -1.60 -3.09
C ASN A 101 13.73 -2.73 -2.42
N ALA A 102 14.23 -3.27 -1.30
CA ALA A 102 13.48 -4.25 -0.52
C ALA A 102 12.23 -3.64 0.13
N ASP A 103 12.32 -2.42 0.67
CA ASP A 103 11.16 -1.64 1.14
C ASP A 103 10.15 -1.39 0.00
N PHE A 104 10.61 -1.05 -1.21
CA PHE A 104 9.75 -0.90 -2.38
C PHE A 104 9.00 -2.17 -2.79
N SER A 105 9.69 -3.31 -2.84
CA SER A 105 9.02 -4.60 -3.09
C SER A 105 8.01 -4.95 -1.99
N THR A 106 8.33 -4.59 -0.74
CA THR A 106 7.44 -4.79 0.41
C THR A 106 6.21 -3.91 0.31
N ALA A 107 6.36 -2.66 -0.17
CA ALA A 107 5.23 -1.76 -0.38
C ALA A 107 4.18 -2.36 -1.32
N THR A 108 4.56 -3.16 -2.32
CA THR A 108 3.57 -3.80 -3.21
C THR A 108 2.69 -4.78 -2.44
N ALA A 109 3.30 -5.62 -1.60
CA ALA A 109 2.57 -6.55 -0.75
C ALA A 109 1.67 -5.84 0.26
N LEU A 110 2.06 -4.66 0.76
CA LEU A 110 1.22 -3.84 1.64
C LEU A 110 0.05 -3.18 0.89
N ILE A 111 0.24 -2.77 -0.37
CA ILE A 111 -0.87 -2.32 -1.23
C ILE A 111 -1.85 -3.47 -1.48
N SER A 112 -1.34 -4.67 -1.81
CA SER A 112 -2.18 -5.86 -1.97
C SER A 112 -2.91 -6.23 -0.68
N PHE A 113 -2.24 -6.11 0.47
CA PHE A 113 -2.87 -6.30 1.78
C PHE A 113 -4.04 -5.35 1.98
N GLY A 114 -3.94 -4.08 1.58
CA GLY A 114 -5.06 -3.13 1.64
C GLY A 114 -6.32 -3.57 0.88
N ALA A 115 -6.17 -4.29 -0.24
CA ALA A 115 -7.32 -4.84 -0.97
C ALA A 115 -8.05 -5.94 -0.17
N VAL A 116 -7.29 -6.78 0.55
CA VAL A 116 -7.80 -7.96 1.26
C VAL A 116 -7.90 -7.78 2.78
N LEU A 117 -7.57 -6.60 3.30
CA LEU A 117 -7.56 -6.25 4.72
C LEU A 117 -8.87 -6.66 5.40
N GLY A 118 -8.76 -7.29 6.57
CA GLY A 118 -9.92 -7.77 7.34
C GLY A 118 -10.50 -9.10 6.89
N LYS A 119 -10.05 -9.67 5.76
CA LYS A 119 -10.64 -10.89 5.15
C LYS A 119 -9.66 -12.05 5.03
N THR A 120 -8.38 -11.81 5.32
CA THR A 120 -7.28 -12.78 5.26
C THR A 120 -6.62 -12.95 6.61
N ASN A 121 -5.98 -14.12 6.81
CA ASN A 121 -5.30 -14.48 8.04
C ASN A 121 -3.75 -14.34 7.91
N PRO A 122 -2.98 -14.38 9.01
CA PRO A 122 -1.51 -14.27 8.97
C PRO A 122 -0.80 -15.26 8.05
N ILE A 123 -1.31 -16.50 7.94
CA ILE A 123 -0.73 -17.53 7.06
C ILE A 123 -0.91 -17.14 5.60
N GLN A 124 -2.11 -16.69 5.23
CA GLN A 124 -2.40 -16.21 3.88
C GLN A 124 -1.53 -14.99 3.55
N MET A 125 -1.27 -14.11 4.51
CA MET A 125 -0.41 -12.95 4.29
C MET A 125 1.05 -13.34 4.06
N LEU A 126 1.62 -14.29 4.81
CA LEU A 126 2.97 -14.79 4.53
C LEU A 126 3.10 -15.43 3.13
N ILE A 127 2.07 -16.18 2.71
CA ILE A 127 2.01 -16.80 1.38
C ILE A 127 1.83 -15.74 0.29
N LEU A 128 1.01 -14.72 0.51
CA LEU A 128 0.84 -13.59 -0.40
C LEU A 128 2.18 -12.87 -0.58
N THR A 129 2.85 -12.52 0.52
CA THR A 129 4.12 -11.80 0.51
C THR A 129 5.20 -12.56 -0.26
N ILE A 130 5.37 -13.88 -0.03
CA ILE A 130 6.41 -14.65 -0.73
C ILE A 130 6.15 -14.72 -2.24
N LEU A 131 4.90 -14.96 -2.65
CA LEU A 131 4.53 -15.11 -4.06
C LEU A 131 4.56 -13.77 -4.79
N GLU A 132 3.98 -12.74 -4.19
CA GLU A 132 3.89 -11.42 -4.80
C GLU A 132 5.26 -10.79 -4.99
N ILE A 133 6.13 -10.80 -3.98
CA ILE A 133 7.47 -10.20 -4.10
C ILE A 133 8.33 -10.95 -5.14
N THR A 134 8.20 -12.27 -5.26
CA THR A 134 8.88 -13.02 -6.31
C THR A 134 8.40 -12.60 -7.70
N ILE A 135 7.08 -12.46 -7.90
CA ILE A 135 6.50 -12.02 -9.18
C ILE A 135 6.85 -10.54 -9.45
N PHE A 136 6.83 -9.70 -8.43
CA PHE A 136 7.25 -8.30 -8.49
C PHE A 136 8.69 -8.20 -8.99
N ALA A 137 9.63 -8.96 -8.44
CA ALA A 137 11.03 -8.90 -8.86
C ALA A 137 11.19 -9.24 -10.36
N CYS A 138 10.43 -10.22 -10.87
CA CYS A 138 10.39 -10.53 -12.30
C CYS A 138 9.82 -9.36 -13.12
N ASN A 139 8.72 -8.74 -12.67
CA ASN A 139 8.11 -7.59 -13.32
C ASN A 139 9.06 -6.37 -13.32
N GLU A 140 9.69 -6.07 -12.19
CA GLU A 140 10.64 -4.98 -12.04
C GLU A 140 11.82 -5.17 -12.97
N HIS A 141 12.39 -6.39 -13.06
CA HIS A 141 13.46 -6.69 -14.00
C HIS A 141 13.03 -6.48 -15.46
N LEU A 142 11.83 -6.96 -15.83
CA LEU A 142 11.26 -6.78 -17.15
C LEU A 142 11.12 -5.28 -17.51
N VAL A 143 10.56 -4.49 -16.59
CA VAL A 143 10.33 -3.05 -16.80
C VAL A 143 11.65 -2.28 -16.88
N THR A 144 12.51 -2.43 -15.88
CA THR A 144 13.71 -1.60 -15.71
C THR A 144 14.88 -2.02 -16.60
N THR A 145 15.04 -3.32 -16.84
CA THR A 145 16.22 -3.86 -17.55
C THR A 145 15.91 -4.20 -19.00
N VAL A 146 14.77 -4.84 -19.27
CA VAL A 146 14.40 -5.28 -20.63
C VAL A 146 13.76 -4.14 -21.43
N PHE A 147 12.66 -3.57 -20.93
CA PHE A 147 12.02 -2.43 -21.59
C PHE A 147 12.79 -1.13 -21.42
N LYS A 148 13.65 -1.06 -20.39
CA LYS A 148 14.39 0.16 -20.03
C LYS A 148 13.46 1.37 -19.86
N ALA A 149 12.29 1.07 -19.32
CA ALA A 149 11.27 2.03 -18.97
C ALA A 149 11.72 2.86 -17.76
N THR A 150 11.34 4.14 -17.72
CA THR A 150 11.54 4.97 -16.53
C THR A 150 10.35 4.79 -15.61
N ASP A 151 10.61 4.61 -14.32
CA ASP A 151 9.56 4.55 -13.30
C ASP A 151 10.12 4.90 -11.91
N VAL A 152 10.72 6.09 -11.75
CA VAL A 152 11.57 6.40 -10.58
C VAL A 152 10.82 6.36 -9.23
N GLY A 153 9.56 6.80 -9.21
CA GLY A 153 8.66 6.69 -8.06
C GLY A 153 7.66 5.55 -8.19
N ALA A 154 7.93 4.60 -9.10
CA ALA A 154 7.25 3.31 -9.19
C ALA A 154 5.72 3.36 -9.31
N SER A 155 5.15 4.30 -10.07
CA SER A 155 3.71 4.34 -10.32
C SER A 155 3.23 3.07 -11.03
N MET A 156 4.07 2.48 -11.89
CA MET A 156 3.76 1.23 -12.58
C MET A 156 4.18 0.04 -11.72
N THR A 157 5.48 -0.08 -11.40
CA THR A 157 6.07 -1.29 -10.81
C THR A 157 5.60 -1.55 -9.39
N ILE A 158 5.32 -0.54 -8.58
CA ILE A 158 4.79 -0.69 -7.21
C ILE A 158 3.28 -0.50 -7.19
N HIS A 159 2.82 0.69 -7.57
CA HIS A 159 1.44 1.09 -7.26
C HIS A 159 0.42 0.40 -8.15
N ALA A 160 0.57 0.47 -9.48
CA ALA A 160 -0.31 -0.27 -10.38
C ALA A 160 -0.17 -1.78 -10.17
N PHE A 161 1.06 -2.30 -10.10
CA PHE A 161 1.31 -3.73 -9.86
C PHE A 161 0.61 -4.24 -8.59
N GLY A 162 0.95 -3.71 -7.41
CA GLY A 162 0.41 -4.18 -6.14
C GLY A 162 -1.12 -4.00 -6.08
N THR A 163 -1.65 -2.93 -6.67
CA THR A 163 -3.10 -2.76 -6.72
C THR A 163 -3.79 -3.85 -7.52
N TYR A 164 -3.41 -4.04 -8.78
CA TYR A 164 -4.10 -4.99 -9.63
C TYR A 164 -3.81 -6.45 -9.24
N PHE A 165 -2.68 -6.71 -8.58
CA PHE A 165 -2.41 -7.99 -7.92
C PHE A 165 -3.39 -8.21 -6.76
N GLY A 166 -3.46 -7.26 -5.81
CA GLY A 166 -4.37 -7.32 -4.67
C GLY A 166 -5.84 -7.40 -5.05
N LEU A 167 -6.28 -6.66 -6.08
CA LEU A 167 -7.66 -6.71 -6.57
C LEU A 167 -7.98 -8.06 -7.23
N ALA A 168 -7.03 -8.66 -7.95
CA ALA A 168 -7.21 -10.01 -8.49
C ALA A 168 -7.28 -11.07 -7.38
N VAL A 169 -6.49 -10.92 -6.32
CA VAL A 169 -6.61 -11.75 -5.11
C VAL A 169 -7.99 -11.56 -4.47
N ALA A 170 -8.42 -10.31 -4.25
CA ALA A 170 -9.71 -9.97 -3.64
C ALA A 170 -10.89 -10.50 -4.47
N PHE A 171 -10.80 -10.47 -5.79
CA PHE A 171 -11.79 -11.04 -6.70
C PHE A 171 -11.90 -12.57 -6.54
N VAL A 172 -10.77 -13.28 -6.51
CA VAL A 172 -10.78 -14.75 -6.33
C VAL A 172 -11.28 -15.14 -4.93
N LEU A 173 -10.91 -14.35 -3.92
CA LEU A 173 -11.33 -14.50 -2.53
C LEU A 173 -12.69 -13.84 -2.22
N TYR A 174 -13.49 -13.48 -3.23
CA TYR A 174 -14.80 -12.86 -3.02
C TYR A 174 -15.65 -13.61 -2.00
N ARG A 175 -16.24 -12.86 -1.04
CA ARG A 175 -17.03 -13.37 0.07
C ARG A 175 -18.50 -12.96 -0.07
N PRO A 176 -19.41 -13.88 -0.44
CA PRO A 176 -20.83 -13.57 -0.60
C PRO A 176 -21.50 -13.05 0.67
N GLY A 177 -21.09 -13.52 1.86
CA GLY A 177 -21.64 -13.06 3.14
C GLY A 177 -21.30 -11.61 3.47
N LEU A 178 -20.34 -11.01 2.77
CA LEU A 178 -19.97 -9.60 2.91
C LEU A 178 -20.63 -8.69 1.86
N GLN A 179 -21.57 -9.20 1.04
CA GLN A 179 -22.24 -8.39 0.02
C GLN A 179 -23.06 -7.24 0.63
N ASN A 180 -23.67 -7.49 1.78
CA ASN A 180 -24.26 -6.44 2.60
C ASN A 180 -23.16 -6.00 3.58
N LYS A 181 -22.78 -4.72 3.54
CA LYS A 181 -21.68 -4.14 4.33
C LYS A 181 -21.60 -4.76 5.73
N HIS A 182 -20.44 -5.35 6.05
CA HIS A 182 -20.19 -5.95 7.36
C HIS A 182 -20.19 -4.88 8.46
N GLU A 183 -20.75 -5.20 9.64
CA GLU A 183 -20.86 -4.26 10.76
C GLU A 183 -19.50 -3.72 11.23
N ASN A 184 -18.47 -4.56 11.21
CA ASN A 184 -17.11 -4.15 11.57
C ASN A 184 -16.33 -3.48 10.43
N ASN A 185 -16.87 -3.44 9.21
CA ASN A 185 -16.25 -2.71 8.08
C ASN A 185 -16.63 -1.22 8.12
N GLU A 186 -16.22 -0.54 9.20
CA GLU A 186 -16.42 0.89 9.39
C GLU A 186 -15.38 1.48 10.34
N SER A 187 -15.35 2.81 10.43
CA SER A 187 -14.47 3.57 11.31
C SER A 187 -15.19 4.18 12.51
N THR A 188 -14.40 4.65 13.46
CA THR A 188 -14.80 5.53 14.57
C THR A 188 -13.93 6.78 14.54
N TYR A 189 -14.31 7.80 15.32
CA TYR A 189 -13.50 9.02 15.44
C TYR A 189 -12.02 8.73 15.79
N HIS A 190 -11.78 7.82 16.74
CA HIS A 190 -10.42 7.49 17.18
C HIS A 190 -9.66 6.67 16.13
N SER A 191 -10.30 5.69 15.50
CA SER A 191 -9.64 4.89 14.47
C SER A 191 -9.32 5.72 13.22
N ASP A 192 -10.18 6.67 12.85
CA ASP A 192 -9.88 7.65 11.80
C ASP A 192 -8.72 8.58 12.16
N MET A 193 -8.61 8.98 13.43
CA MET A 193 -7.49 9.79 13.90
C MET A 193 -6.17 9.03 13.86
N PHE A 194 -6.17 7.74 14.22
CA PHE A 194 -4.99 6.89 14.06
C PHE A 194 -4.64 6.68 12.58
N SER A 195 -5.63 6.47 11.70
CA SER A 195 -5.40 6.37 10.26
C SER A 195 -4.76 7.62 9.66
N MET A 196 -5.13 8.81 10.15
CA MET A 196 -4.48 10.05 9.74
C MET A 196 -3.00 10.13 10.08
N ILE A 197 -2.52 9.46 11.13
CA ILE A 197 -1.08 9.39 11.42
C ILE A 197 -0.37 8.73 10.23
N GLY A 198 -0.88 7.57 9.77
CA GLY A 198 -0.33 6.89 8.60
C GLY A 198 -0.38 7.75 7.34
N ALA A 199 -1.52 8.39 7.07
CA ALA A 199 -1.68 9.29 5.93
C ALA A 199 -0.64 10.44 5.96
N LEU A 200 -0.41 11.07 7.11
CA LEU A 200 0.54 12.18 7.23
C LEU A 200 1.99 11.72 7.01
N PHE A 201 2.40 10.58 7.58
CA PHE A 201 3.75 10.04 7.37
C PHE A 201 3.99 9.66 5.91
N LEU A 202 2.99 9.07 5.24
CA LEU A 202 3.05 8.83 3.81
C LEU A 202 3.19 10.14 3.02
N TRP A 203 2.35 11.13 3.30
CA TRP A 203 2.33 12.40 2.61
C TRP A 203 3.66 13.17 2.75
N LEU A 204 4.21 13.22 3.97
CA LEU A 204 5.43 13.96 4.29
C LEU A 204 6.68 13.34 3.65
N PHE A 205 6.76 12.00 3.61
CA PHE A 205 7.94 11.28 3.15
C PHE A 205 7.87 10.80 1.70
N TRP A 206 6.73 10.99 1.02
CA TRP A 206 6.60 10.66 -0.40
C TRP A 206 7.66 11.31 -1.32
N PRO A 207 8.09 12.57 -1.12
CA PRO A 207 9.18 13.15 -1.92
C PRO A 207 10.49 12.36 -1.82
N SER A 208 10.80 11.78 -0.66
CA SER A 208 11.93 10.87 -0.49
C SER A 208 11.72 9.55 -1.24
N CYS A 209 10.53 8.96 -1.14
CA CYS A 209 10.15 7.75 -1.90
C CYS A 209 10.36 7.93 -3.41
N ASN A 210 9.82 8.99 -4.00
CA ASN A 210 9.91 9.23 -5.45
C ASN A 210 11.30 9.67 -5.94
N SER A 211 12.24 9.99 -5.04
CA SER A 211 13.56 10.52 -5.40
C SER A 211 14.72 9.56 -5.08
N ALA A 212 14.52 8.60 -4.17
CA ALA A 212 15.59 7.79 -3.60
C ALA A 212 16.45 7.05 -4.64
N ILE A 213 15.84 6.56 -5.72
CA ILE A 213 16.53 5.82 -6.78
C ILE A 213 16.77 6.63 -8.05
N ALA A 214 16.56 7.95 -8.02
CA ALA A 214 16.87 8.81 -9.16
C ALA A 214 18.39 8.81 -9.45
N SER A 215 18.74 8.84 -10.74
CA SER A 215 20.08 8.55 -11.25
C SER A 215 21.15 9.58 -10.87
N ASP A 216 20.77 10.84 -10.67
CA ASP A 216 21.68 11.94 -10.36
C ASP A 216 21.02 12.97 -9.41
N SER A 217 21.84 13.87 -8.86
CA SER A 217 21.39 14.87 -7.88
C SER A 217 20.34 15.84 -8.43
N ALA A 218 20.41 16.18 -9.71
CA ALA A 218 19.44 17.06 -10.35
C ALA A 218 18.08 16.37 -10.53
N GLY A 219 18.09 15.08 -10.92
CA GLY A 219 16.92 14.22 -10.98
C GLY A 219 16.27 14.04 -9.60
N ARG A 220 17.08 13.84 -8.54
CA ARG A 220 16.59 13.78 -7.15
C ARG A 220 15.87 15.06 -6.73
N ALA A 221 16.51 16.21 -6.95
CA ALA A 221 15.90 17.51 -6.63
C ALA A 221 14.60 17.74 -7.43
N THR A 222 14.60 17.37 -8.72
CA THR A 222 13.42 17.44 -9.58
C THR A 222 12.29 16.55 -9.07
N ALA A 223 12.58 15.31 -8.68
CA ALA A 223 11.62 14.37 -8.12
C ALA A 223 11.00 14.86 -6.81
N ILE A 224 11.81 15.44 -5.92
CA ILE A 224 11.33 16.04 -4.67
C ILE A 224 10.35 17.18 -4.97
N ILE A 225 10.74 18.12 -5.82
CA ILE A 225 9.94 19.31 -6.15
C ILE A 225 8.63 18.93 -6.85
N ASN A 226 8.69 18.06 -7.86
CA ASN A 226 7.50 17.62 -8.58
C ASN A 226 6.54 16.86 -7.66
N THR A 227 7.06 15.99 -6.79
CA THR A 227 6.24 15.23 -5.83
C THR A 227 5.57 16.15 -4.81
N TYR A 228 6.32 17.10 -4.26
CA TYR A 228 5.80 18.08 -3.32
C TYR A 228 4.63 18.89 -3.89
N TYR A 229 4.78 19.46 -5.09
CA TYR A 229 3.73 20.26 -5.70
C TYR A 229 2.54 19.44 -6.20
N SER A 230 2.78 18.20 -6.67
CA SER A 230 1.70 17.28 -7.04
C SER A 230 0.84 16.92 -5.82
N LEU A 231 1.47 16.56 -4.69
CA LEU A 231 0.77 16.27 -3.44
C LEU A 231 -0.02 17.47 -2.93
N ALA A 232 0.57 18.66 -2.91
CA ALA A 232 -0.11 19.87 -2.45
C ALA A 232 -1.38 20.17 -3.28
N ALA A 233 -1.28 20.11 -4.61
CA ALA A 233 -2.42 20.32 -5.50
C ALA A 233 -3.49 19.22 -5.34
N CYS A 234 -3.06 17.95 -5.21
CA CYS A 234 -3.93 16.81 -4.95
C CYS A 234 -4.72 16.98 -3.65
N THR A 235 -4.08 17.43 -2.57
CA THR A 235 -4.73 17.66 -1.28
C THR A 235 -5.84 18.71 -1.38
N ILE A 236 -5.57 19.87 -1.97
CA ILE A 236 -6.58 20.94 -2.09
C ILE A 236 -7.80 20.45 -2.89
N VAL A 237 -7.56 19.78 -4.02
CA VAL A 237 -8.63 19.23 -4.86
C VAL A 237 -9.40 18.14 -4.13
N THR A 238 -8.71 17.29 -3.35
CA THR A 238 -9.35 16.25 -2.54
C THR A 238 -10.35 16.85 -1.54
N PHE A 239 -9.96 17.89 -0.79
CA PHE A 239 -10.88 18.57 0.13
C PHE A 239 -12.06 19.20 -0.61
N ALA A 240 -11.80 19.94 -1.68
CA ALA A 240 -12.84 20.60 -2.47
C ALA A 240 -13.86 19.59 -3.01
N LEU A 241 -13.40 18.52 -3.65
CA LEU A 241 -14.28 17.51 -4.22
C LEU A 241 -14.96 16.66 -3.14
N SER A 242 -14.29 16.36 -2.04
CA SER A 242 -14.88 15.63 -0.91
C SER A 242 -16.13 16.35 -0.38
N SER A 243 -16.06 17.68 -0.25
CA SER A 243 -17.23 18.51 0.09
C SER A 243 -18.27 18.54 -1.03
N LEU A 244 -17.86 18.75 -2.30
CA LEU A 244 -18.80 18.83 -3.42
C LEU A 244 -19.61 17.56 -3.68
N VAL A 245 -19.05 16.38 -3.38
CA VAL A 245 -19.76 15.10 -3.58
C VAL A 245 -20.60 14.66 -2.38
N ASP A 246 -20.54 15.40 -1.27
CA ASP A 246 -21.40 15.23 -0.09
C ASP A 246 -22.62 16.15 -0.16
N GLU A 247 -23.80 15.64 0.19
CA GLU A 247 -25.05 16.38 0.10
C GLU A 247 -25.12 17.59 1.04
N ARG A 248 -24.31 17.60 2.11
CA ARG A 248 -24.26 18.65 3.13
C ARG A 248 -22.93 19.42 3.09
N GLY A 249 -22.10 19.20 2.08
CA GLY A 249 -20.80 19.85 1.96
C GLY A 249 -19.76 19.40 3.00
N LYS A 250 -19.96 18.27 3.69
CA LYS A 250 -19.02 17.76 4.70
C LYS A 250 -17.87 16.99 4.07
N PHE A 251 -16.71 17.00 4.73
CA PHE A 251 -15.57 16.18 4.32
C PHE A 251 -15.69 14.74 4.82
N SER A 252 -15.33 13.78 3.98
CA SER A 252 -15.15 12.36 4.35
C SER A 252 -13.71 12.07 4.76
N MET A 253 -13.50 11.46 5.93
CA MET A 253 -12.17 11.05 6.39
C MET A 253 -11.51 10.02 5.48
N VAL A 254 -12.28 9.12 4.85
CA VAL A 254 -11.76 8.16 3.86
C VAL A 254 -11.11 8.90 2.68
N HIS A 255 -11.75 9.98 2.19
CA HIS A 255 -11.15 10.80 1.14
C HIS A 255 -9.88 11.49 1.64
N ILE A 256 -9.89 12.08 2.83
CA ILE A 256 -8.75 12.86 3.34
C ILE A 256 -7.54 11.96 3.65
N GLN A 257 -7.76 10.79 4.25
CA GLN A 257 -6.69 9.83 4.58
C GLN A 257 -6.03 9.24 3.32
N ASN A 258 -6.81 9.02 2.25
CA ASN A 258 -6.33 8.28 1.08
C ASN A 258 -6.14 9.17 -0.15
N ALA A 259 -7.17 9.88 -0.62
CA ALA A 259 -7.11 10.58 -1.90
C ALA A 259 -6.11 11.75 -1.92
N THR A 260 -5.75 12.32 -0.76
CA THR A 260 -4.70 13.34 -0.65
C THR A 260 -3.31 12.82 -1.04
N LEU A 261 -3.11 11.50 -1.02
CA LEU A 261 -1.86 10.82 -1.35
C LEU A 261 -1.73 10.48 -2.85
N ALA A 262 -2.84 10.52 -3.60
CA ALA A 262 -2.90 10.09 -5.00
C ALA A 262 -1.94 10.87 -5.92
N GLY A 263 -1.66 12.14 -5.61
CA GLY A 263 -0.70 12.96 -6.36
C GLY A 263 0.74 12.45 -6.25
N GLY A 264 1.13 11.86 -5.12
CA GLY A 264 2.43 11.24 -4.92
C GLY A 264 2.60 9.99 -5.79
N VAL A 265 1.54 9.16 -5.84
CA VAL A 265 1.47 7.99 -6.72
C VAL A 265 1.54 8.41 -8.19
N ALA A 266 0.70 9.35 -8.62
CA ALA A 266 0.51 9.67 -10.03
C ALA A 266 1.71 10.35 -10.68
N VAL A 267 2.55 11.06 -9.93
CA VAL A 267 3.74 11.71 -10.50
C VAL A 267 4.95 10.76 -10.58
N GLY A 268 4.93 9.64 -9.84
CA GLY A 268 6.08 8.76 -9.62
C GLY A 268 6.88 8.38 -10.87
N THR A 269 6.24 7.93 -11.94
CA THR A 269 6.93 7.51 -13.18
C THR A 269 7.79 8.60 -13.81
N CYS A 270 7.33 9.86 -13.72
CA CYS A 270 7.96 11.01 -14.34
C CYS A 270 8.52 12.02 -13.33
N ALA A 271 8.61 11.64 -12.05
CA ALA A 271 8.95 12.57 -10.98
C ALA A 271 10.32 13.21 -11.20
N ASP A 272 11.33 12.43 -11.62
CA ASP A 272 12.69 12.92 -11.88
C ASP A 272 12.89 13.55 -13.27
N LEU A 273 11.82 13.65 -14.06
CA LEU A 273 11.86 14.29 -15.38
C LEU A 273 11.51 15.77 -15.27
N ASN A 274 12.15 16.60 -16.10
CA ASN A 274 11.82 18.03 -16.16
C ASN A 274 10.48 18.26 -16.88
N ILE A 275 9.38 18.02 -16.17
CA ILE A 275 8.00 18.24 -16.65
C ILE A 275 7.49 19.67 -16.39
N GLN A 276 8.28 20.50 -15.70
CA GLN A 276 7.90 21.77 -15.07
C GLN A 276 6.94 21.57 -13.87
N PRO A 277 7.09 22.35 -12.77
CA PRO A 277 6.22 22.23 -11.60
C PRO A 277 4.72 22.40 -11.90
N PHE A 278 4.37 23.22 -12.89
CA PHE A 278 2.99 23.37 -13.35
C PHE A 278 2.37 22.03 -13.79
N ALA A 279 3.09 21.23 -14.58
CA ALA A 279 2.58 19.93 -15.01
C ALA A 279 2.44 18.95 -13.83
N ALA A 280 3.37 19.00 -12.87
CA ALA A 280 3.26 18.21 -11.65
C ALA A 280 2.01 18.56 -10.83
N MET A 281 1.68 19.85 -10.70
CA MET A 281 0.42 20.28 -10.08
C MET A 281 -0.80 19.78 -10.85
N CYS A 282 -0.79 19.85 -12.19
CA CYS A 282 -1.89 19.32 -13.01
C CYS A 282 -2.09 17.81 -12.81
N ILE A 283 -1.01 17.03 -12.74
CA ILE A 283 -1.07 15.60 -12.43
C ILE A 283 -1.72 15.39 -11.06
N GLY A 284 -1.32 16.16 -10.05
CA GLY A 284 -1.91 16.12 -8.71
C GLY A 284 -3.40 16.44 -8.68
N VAL A 285 -3.84 17.48 -9.42
CA VAL A 285 -5.27 17.84 -9.56
C VAL A 285 -6.07 16.69 -10.15
N VAL A 286 -5.58 16.10 -11.24
CA VAL A 286 -6.26 14.99 -11.92
C VAL A 286 -6.29 13.75 -11.03
N ALA A 287 -5.19 13.44 -10.34
CA ALA A 287 -5.09 12.31 -9.43
C ALA A 287 -6.07 12.42 -8.25
N GLY A 288 -6.13 13.58 -7.58
CA GLY A 288 -7.09 13.82 -6.49
C GLY A 288 -8.54 13.73 -6.97
N THR A 289 -8.82 14.22 -8.18
CA THR A 289 -10.14 14.11 -8.81
C THR A 289 -10.54 12.65 -9.05
N ILE A 290 -9.67 11.90 -9.72
CA ILE A 290 -9.91 10.48 -10.01
C ILE A 290 -10.07 9.68 -8.73
N SER A 291 -9.25 9.96 -7.71
CA SER A 291 -9.29 9.25 -6.44
C SER A 291 -10.59 9.49 -5.67
N VAL A 292 -11.01 10.76 -5.48
CA VAL A 292 -12.28 11.08 -4.78
C VAL A 292 -13.49 10.51 -5.51
N LEU A 293 -13.56 10.68 -6.84
CA LEU A 293 -14.66 10.11 -7.63
C LEU A 293 -14.62 8.57 -7.60
N GLY A 294 -13.43 7.98 -7.57
CA GLY A 294 -13.21 6.55 -7.39
C GLY A 294 -13.83 6.04 -6.09
N PHE A 295 -13.47 6.65 -4.95
CA PHE A 295 -14.04 6.29 -3.64
C PHE A 295 -15.55 6.47 -3.60
N ARG A 296 -16.06 7.60 -4.10
CA ARG A 296 -17.49 7.93 -4.01
C ARG A 296 -18.37 7.08 -4.92
N PHE A 297 -17.94 6.84 -6.16
CA PHE A 297 -18.80 6.28 -7.21
C PHE A 297 -18.31 4.96 -7.76
N LEU A 298 -16.99 4.74 -7.86
CA LEU A 298 -16.45 3.52 -8.47
C LEU A 298 -16.38 2.35 -7.49
N SER A 299 -15.87 2.56 -6.27
CA SER A 299 -15.78 1.50 -5.25
C SER A 299 -17.12 0.79 -5.01
N PRO A 300 -18.26 1.49 -4.85
CA PRO A 300 -19.56 0.83 -4.73
C PRO A 300 -19.94 -0.02 -5.96
N VAL A 301 -19.54 0.40 -7.17
CA VAL A 301 -19.79 -0.34 -8.42
C VAL A 301 -18.91 -1.58 -8.50
N LEU A 302 -17.63 -1.50 -8.11
CA LEU A 302 -16.71 -2.64 -8.06
C LEU A 302 -17.24 -3.72 -7.11
N GLU A 303 -17.70 -3.33 -5.93
CA GLU A 303 -18.21 -4.25 -4.93
C GLU A 303 -19.55 -4.87 -5.36
N SER A 304 -20.52 -4.06 -5.75
CA SER A 304 -21.89 -4.52 -6.03
C SER A 304 -22.04 -5.23 -7.39
N LYS A 305 -21.30 -4.81 -8.42
CA LYS A 305 -21.46 -5.32 -9.80
C LYS A 305 -20.32 -6.21 -10.27
N LEU A 306 -19.09 -5.93 -9.85
CA LEU A 306 -17.91 -6.68 -10.30
C LEU A 306 -17.40 -7.69 -9.26
N LYS A 307 -18.02 -7.76 -8.07
CA LYS A 307 -17.65 -8.68 -6.98
C LYS A 307 -16.20 -8.49 -6.53
N ILE A 308 -15.73 -7.24 -6.52
CA ILE A 308 -14.39 -6.87 -6.04
C ILE A 308 -14.57 -6.08 -4.74
N GLN A 309 -14.32 -6.74 -3.62
CA GLN A 309 -14.37 -6.14 -2.29
C GLN A 309 -12.99 -5.56 -1.97
N ASP A 310 -12.79 -4.27 -2.21
CA ASP A 310 -11.53 -3.55 -1.96
C ASP A 310 -11.62 -2.77 -0.64
N THR A 311 -11.02 -3.29 0.44
CA THR A 311 -11.23 -2.77 1.81
C THR A 311 -10.71 -1.35 1.98
N CYS A 312 -9.47 -1.07 1.59
CA CYS A 312 -8.88 0.26 1.71
C CYS A 312 -9.17 1.16 0.49
N GLY A 313 -9.87 0.66 -0.53
CA GLY A 313 -10.02 1.37 -1.80
C GLY A 313 -8.68 1.60 -2.50
N VAL A 314 -7.78 0.60 -2.45
CA VAL A 314 -6.45 0.71 -3.05
C VAL A 314 -6.52 0.97 -4.56
N HIS A 315 -7.62 0.59 -5.22
CA HIS A 315 -7.87 0.97 -6.61
C HIS A 315 -7.88 2.49 -6.82
N ASN A 316 -8.45 3.24 -5.88
CA ASN A 316 -8.65 4.68 -6.00
C ASN A 316 -7.39 5.48 -5.62
N LEU A 317 -6.56 4.96 -4.75
CA LEU A 317 -5.30 5.59 -4.33
C LEU A 317 -4.11 5.14 -5.19
N HIS A 318 -3.93 3.84 -5.36
CA HIS A 318 -2.73 3.28 -5.98
C HIS A 318 -2.97 2.87 -7.44
N GLY A 319 -4.12 2.24 -7.74
CA GLY A 319 -4.41 1.67 -9.06
C GLY A 319 -4.61 2.73 -10.15
N LEU A 320 -5.70 3.49 -10.06
CA LEU A 320 -6.02 4.53 -11.04
C LEU A 320 -4.95 5.63 -11.10
N PRO A 321 -4.42 6.15 -9.98
CA PRO A 321 -3.30 7.10 -10.02
C PRO A 321 -2.01 6.46 -10.54
N GLY A 322 -1.76 5.17 -10.29
CA GLY A 322 -0.61 4.43 -10.85
C GLY A 322 -0.66 4.33 -12.37
N ILE A 323 -1.84 4.01 -12.92
CA ILE A 323 -2.08 4.05 -14.38
C ILE A 323 -1.89 5.47 -14.92
N LEU A 324 -2.42 6.49 -14.24
CA LEU A 324 -2.22 7.89 -14.63
C LEU A 324 -0.72 8.24 -14.69
N GLY A 325 0.09 7.77 -13.74
CA GLY A 325 1.54 7.97 -13.75
C GLY A 325 2.23 7.28 -14.91
N GLY A 326 1.86 6.03 -15.21
CA GLY A 326 2.35 5.33 -16.41
C GLY A 326 2.01 6.09 -17.70
N ILE A 327 0.77 6.58 -17.82
CA ILE A 327 0.33 7.42 -18.95
C ILE A 327 1.12 8.73 -19.02
N ALA A 328 1.33 9.41 -17.89
CA ALA A 328 2.16 10.61 -17.84
C ALA A 328 3.59 10.32 -18.33
N GLY A 329 4.18 9.19 -17.94
CA GLY A 329 5.46 8.70 -18.45
C GLY A 329 5.47 8.49 -19.96
N ILE A 330 4.42 7.88 -20.52
CA ILE A 330 4.27 7.70 -21.98
C ILE A 330 4.20 9.07 -22.68
N VAL A 331 3.38 10.00 -22.18
CA VAL A 331 3.22 11.34 -22.77
C VAL A 331 4.53 12.12 -22.73
N VAL A 332 5.24 12.11 -21.60
CA VAL A 332 6.50 12.84 -21.44
C VAL A 332 7.57 12.28 -22.40
N THR A 333 7.68 10.96 -22.51
CA THR A 333 8.65 10.31 -23.42
C THR A 333 8.26 10.39 -24.89
N ALA A 334 6.98 10.63 -25.21
CA ALA A 334 6.52 10.90 -26.57
C ALA A 334 6.75 12.35 -27.01
N THR A 335 6.76 13.29 -26.06
CA THR A 335 6.86 14.74 -26.34
C THR A 335 8.26 15.30 -26.17
N LYS A 336 9.13 14.60 -25.44
CA LYS A 336 10.50 15.03 -25.15
C LYS A 336 11.49 13.92 -25.47
N ASP A 337 12.55 14.28 -26.18
CA ASP A 337 13.72 13.41 -26.36
C ASP A 337 14.54 13.38 -25.07
N ILE A 338 14.35 12.33 -24.27
CA ILE A 338 15.02 12.15 -22.98
C ILE A 338 15.97 10.96 -23.06
N THR A 339 17.23 11.19 -22.67
CA THR A 339 18.26 10.16 -22.56
C THR A 339 18.75 10.09 -21.13
N LYS A 340 18.62 8.93 -20.48
CA LYS A 340 19.19 8.65 -19.16
C LYS A 340 20.42 7.76 -19.33
N GLY A 341 21.61 8.30 -19.04
CA GLY A 341 22.87 7.61 -19.31
C GLY A 341 23.02 7.25 -20.78
N ARG A 342 23.02 5.95 -21.11
CA ARG A 342 23.11 5.44 -22.50
C ARG A 342 21.77 5.01 -23.08
N VAL A 343 20.67 5.22 -22.36
CA VAL A 343 19.34 4.76 -22.75
C VAL A 343 18.50 5.94 -23.19
N LYS A 344 18.06 5.94 -24.45
CA LYS A 344 17.01 6.84 -24.92
C LYS A 344 15.66 6.26 -24.52
N LEU A 345 14.89 7.02 -23.75
CA LEU A 345 13.55 6.60 -23.34
C LEU A 345 12.62 6.53 -24.54
N ASN A 346 11.73 5.54 -24.56
CA ASN A 346 10.84 5.28 -25.68
C ASN A 346 9.39 5.16 -25.20
N PRO A 347 8.42 5.89 -25.79
CA PRO A 347 7.03 5.86 -25.36
C PRO A 347 6.35 4.49 -25.58
N GLY A 348 6.73 3.76 -26.63
CA GLY A 348 6.27 2.39 -26.87
C GLY A 348 6.76 1.42 -25.79
N MET A 349 8.00 1.58 -25.32
CA MET A 349 8.54 0.78 -24.22
C MET A 349 7.91 1.16 -22.87
N GLN A 350 7.60 2.44 -22.63
CA GLN A 350 6.79 2.85 -21.48
C GLN A 350 5.40 2.20 -21.50
N ALA A 351 4.74 2.18 -22.67
CA ALA A 351 3.43 1.55 -22.83
C ALA A 351 3.49 0.03 -22.64
N ALA A 352 4.54 -0.62 -23.17
CA ALA A 352 4.80 -2.04 -22.98
C ALA A 352 5.02 -2.37 -21.50
N ALA A 353 5.81 -1.56 -20.79
CA ALA A 353 6.03 -1.71 -19.35
C ALA A 353 4.73 -1.63 -18.56
N LEU A 354 3.92 -0.57 -18.75
CA LEU A 354 2.63 -0.44 -18.08
C LEU A 354 1.71 -1.63 -18.39
N GLY A 355 1.56 -1.98 -19.67
CA GLY A 355 0.69 -3.08 -20.10
C GLY A 355 1.13 -4.43 -19.55
N SER A 356 2.44 -4.73 -19.58
CA SER A 356 2.97 -5.97 -19.00
C SER A 356 2.79 -6.01 -17.49
N THR A 357 3.00 -4.89 -16.79
CA THR A 357 2.84 -4.83 -15.34
C THR A 357 1.41 -5.12 -14.92
N LEU A 358 0.42 -4.52 -15.61
CA LEU A 358 -0.99 -4.82 -15.38
C LEU A 358 -1.32 -6.30 -15.65
N GLY A 359 -0.83 -6.84 -16.77
CA GLY A 359 -1.06 -8.24 -17.14
C GLY A 359 -0.45 -9.23 -16.14
N ILE A 360 0.81 -9.02 -15.76
CA ILE A 360 1.51 -9.86 -14.78
C ILE A 360 0.83 -9.76 -13.41
N ALA A 361 0.45 -8.56 -12.97
CA ALA A 361 -0.23 -8.34 -11.70
C ALA A 361 -1.56 -9.10 -11.63
N LEU A 362 -2.42 -8.97 -12.66
CA LEU A 362 -3.73 -9.63 -12.70
C LEU A 362 -3.59 -11.16 -12.71
N VAL A 363 -2.69 -11.70 -13.54
CA VAL A 363 -2.47 -13.15 -13.63
C VAL A 363 -1.83 -13.68 -12.34
N GLY A 364 -0.77 -13.04 -11.86
CA GLY A 364 -0.08 -13.43 -10.62
C GLY A 364 -0.99 -13.35 -9.40
N GLY A 365 -1.79 -12.29 -9.30
CA GLY A 365 -2.76 -12.08 -8.22
C GLY A 365 -3.89 -13.10 -8.28
N ALA A 366 -4.41 -13.45 -9.46
CA ALA A 366 -5.43 -14.49 -9.59
C ALA A 366 -4.90 -15.88 -9.18
N LEU A 367 -3.68 -16.23 -9.62
CA LEU A 367 -3.03 -17.49 -9.23
C LEU A 367 -2.77 -17.54 -7.72
N THR A 368 -2.26 -16.44 -7.15
CA THR A 368 -2.05 -16.31 -5.71
C THR A 368 -3.36 -16.41 -4.96
N GLY A 369 -4.41 -15.71 -5.39
CA GLY A 369 -5.76 -15.81 -4.83
C GLY A 369 -6.29 -17.24 -4.85
N ALA A 370 -6.05 -18.01 -5.90
CA ALA A 370 -6.44 -19.42 -5.97
C ALA A 370 -5.71 -20.28 -4.92
N ILE A 371 -4.42 -20.04 -4.70
CA ILE A 371 -3.64 -20.68 -3.64
C ILE A 371 -4.17 -20.29 -2.25
N LEU A 372 -4.42 -18.99 -2.04
CA LEU A 372 -4.97 -18.48 -0.77
C LEU A 372 -6.40 -18.98 -0.52
N LYS A 373 -7.13 -19.40 -1.57
CA LYS A 373 -8.48 -19.95 -1.48
C LYS A 373 -8.52 -21.39 -0.93
N LEU A 374 -7.38 -22.06 -0.81
CA LEU A 374 -7.33 -23.46 -0.39
C LEU A 374 -7.84 -23.62 1.07
N PRO A 375 -8.74 -24.58 1.34
CA PRO A 375 -9.50 -24.64 2.60
C PRO A 375 -8.63 -24.97 3.83
N PHE A 376 -7.48 -25.61 3.63
CA PHE A 376 -6.57 -25.96 4.73
C PHE A 376 -5.79 -24.76 5.29
N LEU A 377 -5.83 -23.60 4.63
CA LEU A 377 -5.16 -22.38 5.10
C LEU A 377 -5.91 -21.68 6.24
N GLY A 378 -7.08 -22.17 6.65
CA GLY A 378 -7.79 -21.69 7.84
C GLY A 378 -8.39 -20.30 7.65
N GLN A 379 -9.09 -20.09 6.54
CA GLN A 379 -9.76 -18.84 6.22
C GLN A 379 -10.71 -18.44 7.36
N VAL A 380 -10.75 -17.13 7.65
CA VAL A 380 -11.76 -16.56 8.54
C VAL A 380 -13.15 -16.74 7.92
N SER A 381 -14.17 -17.00 8.76
CA SER A 381 -15.57 -16.99 8.32
C SER A 381 -16.01 -15.56 8.00
N ASP A 382 -17.07 -15.41 7.21
CA ASP A 382 -17.58 -14.09 6.82
C ASP A 382 -18.03 -13.27 8.05
N GLU A 383 -18.62 -13.92 9.06
CA GLU A 383 -19.06 -13.30 10.34
C GLU A 383 -17.92 -12.76 11.21
N ASN A 384 -16.71 -13.30 11.04
CA ASN A 384 -15.53 -12.96 11.84
C ASN A 384 -14.56 -12.04 11.09
N CYS A 385 -14.96 -11.51 9.93
CA CYS A 385 -14.15 -10.55 9.18
C CYS A 385 -14.04 -9.22 9.94
N PHE A 386 -12.92 -8.53 9.76
CA PHE A 386 -12.63 -7.21 10.36
C PHE A 386 -12.68 -7.20 11.91
N ASP A 387 -12.34 -8.33 12.55
CA ASP A 387 -12.32 -8.47 14.01
C ASP A 387 -10.95 -9.01 14.51
N ASP A 388 -10.31 -8.24 15.39
CA ASP A 388 -9.01 -8.56 16.00
C ASP A 388 -9.08 -9.76 16.96
N SER A 389 -10.22 -9.99 17.62
CA SER A 389 -10.37 -11.06 18.61
C SER A 389 -10.16 -12.46 18.03
N VAL A 390 -10.20 -12.59 16.70
CA VAL A 390 -9.92 -13.83 15.98
C VAL A 390 -8.44 -14.23 16.08
N TYR A 391 -7.53 -13.26 16.18
CA TYR A 391 -6.08 -13.49 16.13
C TYR A 391 -5.33 -12.98 17.35
N TRP A 392 -5.92 -12.05 18.11
CA TRP A 392 -5.27 -11.34 19.20
C TRP A 392 -5.99 -11.55 20.52
N GLU A 393 -5.21 -11.54 21.59
CA GLU A 393 -5.74 -11.31 22.93
C GLU A 393 -6.13 -9.83 23.02
N VAL A 394 -7.42 -9.54 22.95
CA VAL A 394 -7.95 -8.18 23.05
C VAL A 394 -8.24 -7.84 24.51
N PRO A 395 -7.90 -6.63 24.99
CA PRO A 395 -8.27 -6.20 26.33
C PRO A 395 -9.77 -6.31 26.56
N GLU A 396 -10.20 -6.81 27.71
CA GLU A 396 -11.62 -6.80 28.07
C GLU A 396 -12.11 -5.35 28.12
N GLU A 397 -13.19 -5.03 27.41
CA GLU A 397 -13.87 -3.75 27.60
C GLU A 397 -14.36 -3.71 29.05
N GLU A 398 -13.90 -2.73 29.83
CA GLU A 398 -14.49 -2.43 31.14
C GLU A 398 -15.97 -2.20 30.89
N LYS A 399 -16.81 -3.18 31.24
CA LYS A 399 -18.26 -3.02 31.26
C LYS A 399 -18.51 -1.84 32.20
N GLY A 400 -18.83 -0.68 31.63
CA GLY A 400 -19.22 0.49 32.40
C GLY A 400 -20.22 0.02 33.43
N HIS A 401 -19.89 0.20 34.71
CA HIS A 401 -20.80 -0.15 35.79
C HIS A 401 -22.16 0.41 35.43
N GLU A 402 -23.12 -0.47 35.16
CA GLU A 402 -24.52 -0.11 35.21
C GLU A 402 -24.72 0.41 36.62
N ILE A 403 -24.72 1.74 36.76
CA ILE A 403 -25.18 2.40 37.95
C ILE A 403 -26.66 2.04 38.00
N HIS A 404 -26.98 0.91 38.62
CA HIS A 404 -28.30 0.69 39.18
C HIS A 404 -28.60 1.96 39.99
N PRO A 405 -29.70 2.68 39.71
CA PRO A 405 -30.12 3.75 40.58
C PRO A 405 -30.32 3.10 41.95
N ASN A 406 -29.45 3.43 42.91
CA ASN A 406 -29.64 2.99 44.28
C ASN A 406 -31.01 3.51 44.73
N ASP A 407 -31.85 2.61 45.24
CA ASP A 407 -33.15 2.84 45.92
C ASP A 407 -33.07 3.79 47.14
N HIS A 408 -31.99 4.55 47.29
CA HIS A 408 -31.81 5.52 48.35
C HIS A 408 -32.50 6.86 48.09
N ASP A 409 -32.96 7.14 46.87
CA ASP A 409 -33.60 8.42 46.54
C ASP A 409 -35.15 8.41 46.63
N GLU A 410 -35.78 7.25 46.87
CA GLU A 410 -37.22 7.20 47.20
C GLU A 410 -37.49 7.38 48.70
N ARG A 411 -36.55 7.00 49.59
CA ARG A 411 -36.71 7.24 51.04
C ARG A 411 -36.53 8.70 51.44
N SER A 412 -35.67 9.45 50.75
CA SER A 412 -35.44 10.88 51.03
C SER A 412 -36.64 11.76 50.65
N ARG A 413 -37.45 11.32 49.66
CA ARG A 413 -38.66 12.05 49.22
C ARG A 413 -39.89 11.78 50.08
N TYR A 414 -39.96 10.64 50.75
CA TYR A 414 -41.07 10.34 51.68
C TYR A 414 -40.89 11.00 53.06
N GLU A 415 -39.66 11.23 53.52
CA GLU A 415 -39.40 11.91 54.81
C GLU A 415 -39.48 13.44 54.72
N ALA A 416 -39.47 14.03 53.52
CA ALA A 416 -39.66 15.46 53.31
C ALA A 416 -41.14 15.88 53.11
N ALA A 417 -42.07 14.91 53.12
CA ALA A 417 -43.51 15.12 52.89
C ALA A 417 -44.39 14.71 54.08
N MET A 418 -43.80 14.39 55.24
CA MET A 418 -44.44 14.36 56.56
C MET A 418 -43.86 15.48 57.42
#